data_AF-A0A081XMN8-F1
#
_entry.id   AF-A0A081XMN8-F1
#
_cell.length_a   1.000
_cell.length_b   1.000
_cell.length_c   1.000
_cell.angle_alpha   90.00
_cell.angle_beta   90.00
_cell.angle_gamma   90.00
#
_symmetry.space_group_name_H-M   'P 1'
#
loop_
_entity.id
_entity.type
_entity.pdbx_description
1 polymer ?
#
loop_
_entity_poly.entity_id
_entity_poly.type
_entity_poly.pdbx_seq_one_letter_code
_entity_poly.pdbx_strand_id
1 'polypeptide(L)'
;MEFRAGFTTSFQLVTVRKGPHHQRAHDTLVTIGRTGPSHIVLPADCDALAIWRVTVGSEGASGFGRWKLRIADGDALPRLPSGTTQGKGTRTFAYFSPKPYFEYAPVVHYDFADAPGTIVYTPANGGKRQIRFTSAADQRGTLRLPQHGYVTVSEHGKWHLSMT
;
A
#
# COMPACT_ATOMS: atom_id res chain seq x y z
N MET A 1 2.59 0.76 9.32
CA MET A 1 1.68 -0.26 9.89
C MET A 1 1.40 -1.35 8.87
N GLU A 2 1.14 -2.57 9.34
CA GLU A 2 0.70 -3.71 8.53
C GLU A 2 -0.73 -4.10 8.94
N PHE A 3 -1.63 -4.15 7.97
CA PHE A 3 -3.01 -4.61 8.14
C PHE A 3 -3.24 -5.88 7.34
N ARG A 4 -3.85 -6.89 7.97
CA ARG A 4 -4.22 -8.15 7.30
C ARG A 4 -5.74 -8.30 7.35
N ALA A 5 -6.35 -8.27 6.18
CA ALA A 5 -7.77 -8.56 6.01
C ALA A 5 -8.00 -10.09 5.89
N GLY A 6 -9.12 -10.57 6.41
CA GLY A 6 -9.60 -11.92 6.10
C GLY A 6 -9.97 -12.07 4.63
N PHE A 7 -9.92 -13.30 4.12
CA PHE A 7 -10.09 -13.64 2.70
C PHE A 7 -11.42 -13.22 2.07
N THR A 8 -12.48 -13.04 2.85
CA THR A 8 -13.85 -12.85 2.34
C THR A 8 -14.37 -11.42 2.53
N THR A 9 -13.60 -10.55 3.18
CA THR A 9 -14.09 -9.25 3.66
C THR A 9 -13.16 -8.12 3.28
N SER A 10 -13.74 -7.04 2.79
CA SER A 10 -13.03 -5.80 2.53
C SER A 10 -13.16 -4.86 3.74
N PHE A 11 -12.13 -4.04 3.97
CA PHE A 11 -12.10 -3.08 5.05
C PHE A 11 -11.72 -1.70 4.53
N GLN A 12 -12.35 -0.67 5.08
CA GLN A 12 -11.99 0.72 4.87
C GLN A 12 -11.33 1.24 6.14
N LEU A 13 -10.12 1.75 6.00
CA LEU A 13 -9.36 2.38 7.06
C LEU A 13 -9.48 3.88 6.91
N VAL A 14 -9.83 4.54 8.01
CA VAL A 14 -10.13 5.97 8.08
C VAL A 14 -9.28 6.59 9.17
N THR A 15 -8.50 7.61 8.83
CA THR A 15 -7.77 8.41 9.82
C THR A 15 -8.75 9.33 10.52
N VAL A 16 -8.64 9.40 11.84
CA VAL A 16 -9.43 10.26 12.69
C VAL A 16 -8.49 11.33 13.25
N ARG A 17 -8.78 12.59 12.94
CA ARG A 17 -8.05 13.75 13.46
C ARG A 17 -8.93 14.53 14.42
N LYS A 18 -8.37 14.93 15.56
CA LYS A 18 -9.04 15.77 16.54
C LYS A 18 -8.90 17.23 16.11
N GLY A 19 -9.99 17.81 15.64
CA GLY A 19 -10.07 19.22 15.34
C GLY A 19 -10.11 20.09 16.61
N PRO A 20 -9.84 21.40 16.47
CA PRO A 20 -9.83 22.36 17.58
C PRO A 20 -11.17 22.46 18.34
N HIS A 21 -12.27 21.99 17.76
CA HIS A 21 -13.61 22.02 18.36
C HIS A 21 -14.18 20.63 18.66
N HIS A 22 -13.35 19.65 19.01
CA HIS A 22 -13.75 18.24 19.21
C HIS A 22 -14.37 17.56 17.97
N GLN A 23 -14.40 18.23 16.83
CA GLN A 23 -14.80 17.65 15.55
C GLN A 23 -13.79 16.59 15.14
N ARG A 24 -14.27 15.42 14.73
CA ARG A 24 -13.44 14.35 14.21
C ARG A 24 -13.48 14.43 12.69
N ALA A 25 -12.37 14.86 12.08
CA ALA A 25 -12.23 14.74 10.64
C ALA A 25 -11.95 13.29 10.28
N HIS A 26 -12.72 12.76 9.35
CA HIS A 26 -12.65 11.38 8.89
C HIS A 26 -12.20 11.36 7.44
N ASP A 27 -10.93 11.08 7.23
CA ASP A 27 -10.38 10.94 5.87
C ASP A 27 -10.14 9.46 5.57
N THR A 28 -10.67 9.00 4.42
CA THR A 28 -10.42 7.64 3.98
C THR A 28 -8.96 7.50 3.59
N LEU A 29 -8.23 6.72 4.38
CA LEU A 29 -6.84 6.41 4.11
C LEU A 29 -6.73 5.38 3.00
N VAL A 30 -7.49 4.29 3.14
CA VAL A 30 -7.39 3.17 2.21
C VAL A 30 -8.56 2.19 2.30
N THR A 31 -8.97 1.65 1.16
CA THR A 31 -9.82 0.46 1.09
C THR A 31 -8.95 -0.76 0.78
N ILE A 32 -9.00 -1.75 1.65
CA ILE A 32 -8.24 -3.00 1.58
C ILE A 32 -9.20 -4.11 1.18
N GLY A 33 -8.93 -4.70 0.03
CA GLY A 33 -9.68 -5.83 -0.50
C GLY A 33 -9.18 -7.18 0.01
N ARG A 34 -9.68 -8.22 -0.65
CA ARG A 34 -9.34 -9.62 -0.39
C ARG A 34 -7.97 -9.93 -0.99
N THR A 35 -6.87 -9.73 -0.26
CA THR A 35 -5.58 -10.46 -0.39
C THR A 35 -4.44 -9.79 0.38
N GLY A 36 -3.64 -10.62 1.07
CA GLY A 36 -2.29 -10.30 1.54
C GLY A 36 -2.18 -9.27 2.68
N PRO A 37 -0.99 -9.15 3.29
CA PRO A 37 -0.68 -8.03 4.17
C PRO A 37 -0.64 -6.72 3.38
N SER A 38 -1.36 -5.71 3.86
CA SER A 38 -1.33 -4.35 3.35
C SER A 38 -0.46 -3.47 4.24
N HIS A 39 0.59 -2.90 3.68
CA HIS A 39 1.44 -1.95 4.38
C HIS A 39 0.96 -0.52 4.11
N ILE A 40 0.70 0.20 5.20
CA ILE A 40 0.09 1.53 5.17
C ILE A 40 0.87 2.43 6.11
N VAL A 41 0.95 3.71 5.74
CA VAL A 41 1.58 4.73 6.57
C VAL A 41 0.48 5.60 7.15
N LEU A 42 0.54 5.80 8.47
CA LEU A 42 -0.35 6.74 9.13
C LEU A 42 0.23 8.15 8.97
N PRO A 43 -0.60 9.14 8.63
CA PRO A 43 -0.20 10.54 8.72
C PRO A 43 0.29 10.89 10.12
N ALA A 44 1.26 11.81 10.23
CA ALA A 44 1.79 12.25 11.52
C ALA A 44 0.74 12.95 12.39
N ASP A 45 -0.29 13.52 11.77
CA ASP A 45 -1.43 14.19 12.42
C ASP A 45 -2.61 13.26 12.70
N CYS A 46 -2.42 11.95 12.55
CA CYS A 46 -3.45 10.95 12.82
C CYS A 46 -3.51 10.61 14.32
N ASP A 47 -4.57 11.05 15.01
CA ASP A 47 -4.77 10.73 16.44
C ASP A 47 -5.30 9.31 16.66
N ALA A 48 -6.17 8.83 15.76
CA ALA A 48 -6.75 7.49 15.85
C ALA A 48 -7.08 6.90 14.47
N LEU A 49 -7.19 5.58 14.42
CA LEU A 49 -7.58 4.84 13.22
C LEU A 49 -8.95 4.19 13.44
N ALA A 50 -9.89 4.48 12.56
CA ALA A 50 -11.17 3.78 12.48
C ALA A 50 -11.12 2.72 11.37
N ILE A 51 -11.64 1.53 11.65
CA ILE A 51 -11.66 0.40 10.72
C ILE A 51 -13.11 0.01 10.50
N TRP A 52 -13.56 0.13 9.26
CA TRP A 52 -14.92 -0.20 8.85
C TRP A 52 -14.90 -1.43 7.97
N ARG A 53 -15.84 -2.35 8.19
CA ARG A 53 -16.05 -3.46 7.26
C ARG A 53 -16.89 -2.95 6.09
N VAL A 54 -16.42 -3.18 4.86
CA VAL A 54 -17.19 -2.86 3.65
C VAL A 54 -18.02 -4.08 3.26
N THR A 55 -19.33 -4.00 3.43
CA THR A 55 -20.30 -5.01 2.98
C THR A 55 -20.85 -4.62 1.61
N VAL A 56 -20.60 -5.45 0.60
CA VAL A 56 -21.18 -5.27 -0.75
C VAL A 56 -22.29 -6.31 -0.90
N GLY A 57 -23.55 -5.88 -0.92
CA GLY A 57 -24.75 -6.73 -1.04
C GLY A 57 -25.63 -6.79 0.22
N SER A 58 -26.94 -6.95 0.02
CA SER A 58 -28.00 -6.93 1.06
C SER A 58 -28.19 -8.23 1.84
N GLU A 59 -27.33 -9.24 1.66
CA GLU A 59 -27.43 -10.49 2.41
C GLU A 59 -26.18 -10.72 3.23
N GLY A 60 -26.41 -11.04 4.51
CA GLY A 60 -25.40 -11.13 5.54
C GLY A 60 -24.23 -12.01 5.14
N ALA A 61 -23.11 -11.38 4.80
CA ALA A 61 -21.82 -12.04 4.81
C ALA A 61 -21.44 -12.33 6.27
N SER A 62 -21.97 -13.41 6.84
CA SER A 62 -21.58 -14.01 8.13
C SER A 62 -20.22 -14.71 8.06
N GLY A 63 -19.29 -14.19 7.25
CA GLY A 63 -17.91 -14.65 7.20
C GLY A 63 -17.08 -13.95 8.29
N PHE A 64 -16.22 -14.72 8.98
CA PHE A 64 -15.29 -14.24 10.01
C PHE A 64 -14.47 -13.04 9.50
N GLY A 65 -14.89 -11.82 9.84
CA GLY A 65 -14.22 -10.56 9.54
C GLY A 65 -12.98 -10.33 10.38
N ARG A 66 -12.17 -11.37 10.61
CA ARG A 66 -10.96 -11.28 11.39
C ARG A 66 -9.96 -10.43 10.61
N TRP A 67 -9.56 -9.33 11.23
CA TRP A 67 -8.44 -8.53 10.79
C TRP A 67 -7.35 -8.56 11.85
N LYS A 68 -6.11 -8.32 11.43
CA LYS A 68 -4.98 -8.07 12.34
C LYS A 68 -4.30 -6.78 11.95
N LEU A 69 -3.96 -5.98 12.94
CA LEU A 69 -3.17 -4.78 12.78
C LEU A 69 -1.89 -4.93 13.59
N ARG A 70 -0.76 -4.56 12.98
CA ARG A 70 0.55 -4.49 13.61
C ARG A 70 1.18 -3.14 13.29
N ILE A 71 1.74 -2.49 14.31
CA ILE A 71 2.66 -1.38 14.07
C ILE A 71 4.00 -1.97 13.63
N ALA A 72 4.52 -1.43 12.54
CA ALA A 72 5.79 -1.82 11.98
C ALA A 72 6.60 -0.54 11.83
N ASP A 73 7.81 -0.54 12.35
CA ASP A 73 8.75 0.57 12.22
C ASP A 73 9.18 0.74 10.76
N GLY A 74 9.65 1.94 10.43
CA GLY A 74 9.99 2.30 9.04
C GLY A 74 11.13 1.46 8.44
N ASP A 75 11.98 0.89 9.29
CA ASP A 75 13.08 -0.01 8.95
C ASP A 75 12.69 -1.49 8.98
N ALA A 76 11.50 -1.83 9.46
CA ALA A 76 10.98 -3.21 9.48
C ALA A 76 10.64 -3.73 8.07
N LEU A 77 10.65 -2.86 7.05
CA LEU A 77 10.42 -3.23 5.67
C LEU A 77 11.74 -3.25 4.87
N PRO A 78 11.91 -4.23 3.96
CA PRO A 78 13.10 -4.27 3.13
C PRO A 78 13.17 -3.00 2.28
N ARG A 79 14.37 -2.44 2.16
CA ARG A 79 14.58 -1.31 1.26
C ARG A 79 14.46 -1.76 -0.19
N LEU A 80 13.97 -0.87 -1.05
CA LEU A 80 14.01 -1.06 -2.48
C LEU A 80 15.48 -1.15 -2.90
N PRO A 81 15.93 -2.28 -3.47
CA PRO A 81 17.33 -2.46 -3.81
C PRO A 81 17.73 -1.53 -4.96
N SER A 82 19.00 -1.12 -4.97
CA SER A 82 19.58 -0.27 -6.02
C SER A 82 19.83 -1.00 -7.35
N GLY A 83 19.66 -2.33 -7.38
CA GLY A 83 19.80 -3.15 -8.57
C GLY A 83 18.51 -3.90 -8.93
N THR A 84 18.63 -4.83 -9.87
CA THR A 84 17.50 -5.70 -10.25
C THR A 84 17.18 -6.68 -9.12
N THR A 85 15.92 -6.69 -8.70
CA THR A 85 15.36 -7.67 -7.77
C THR A 85 14.24 -8.44 -8.44
N GLN A 86 14.11 -9.71 -8.07
CA GLN A 86 13.03 -10.58 -8.54
C GLN A 86 12.26 -11.17 -7.36
N GLY A 87 11.01 -11.52 -7.59
CA GLY A 87 10.19 -12.17 -6.58
C GLY A 87 8.92 -12.77 -7.16
N LYS A 88 8.08 -13.27 -6.25
CA LYS A 88 6.76 -13.83 -6.54
C LYS A 88 5.77 -13.32 -5.50
N GLY A 89 4.50 -13.25 -5.87
CA GLY A 89 3.44 -12.84 -4.95
C GLY A 89 3.52 -11.37 -4.57
N THR A 90 2.98 -11.04 -3.38
CA THR A 90 2.95 -9.66 -2.87
C THR A 90 4.20 -9.35 -2.05
N ARG A 91 4.89 -8.26 -2.39
CA ARG A 91 6.03 -7.75 -1.62
C ARG A 91 5.99 -6.23 -1.54
N THR A 92 6.35 -5.70 -0.36
CA THR A 92 6.46 -4.27 -0.11
C THR A 92 7.91 -3.89 0.12
N PHE A 93 8.31 -2.77 -0.48
CA PHE A 93 9.63 -2.17 -0.35
C PHE A 93 9.51 -0.74 0.15
N ALA A 94 10.39 -0.39 1.09
CA ALA A 94 10.59 0.98 1.53
C ALA A 94 11.57 1.69 0.60
N TYR A 95 11.27 2.92 0.20
CA TYR A 95 12.21 3.75 -0.54
C TYR A 95 12.27 5.13 0.12
N PHE A 96 13.17 5.21 1.10
CA PHE A 96 13.48 6.42 1.83
C PHE A 96 14.80 6.95 1.32
N SER A 97 14.84 8.22 0.93
CA SER A 97 16.10 8.90 0.72
C SER A 97 16.40 9.75 1.96
N PRO A 98 17.66 9.75 2.43
CA PRO A 98 18.05 10.38 3.70
C PRO A 98 18.01 11.91 3.67
N LYS A 99 17.61 12.55 2.56
CA LYS A 99 17.57 14.00 2.44
C LYS A 99 16.14 14.49 2.13
N PRO A 100 15.70 15.63 2.71
CA PRO A 100 14.35 16.19 2.55
C PRO A 100 14.17 16.89 1.18
N TYR A 101 14.65 16.28 0.10
CA TYR A 101 14.49 16.84 -1.24
C TYR A 101 13.24 16.24 -1.90
N PHE A 102 12.25 17.10 -2.11
CA PHE A 102 11.09 16.85 -2.96
C PHE A 102 11.45 16.48 -4.41
N GLU A 103 12.73 16.61 -4.80
CA GLU A 103 13.25 16.29 -6.14
C GLU A 103 13.61 14.82 -6.35
N TYR A 104 13.79 14.03 -5.28
CA TYR A 104 14.09 12.60 -5.42
C TYR A 104 12.83 11.82 -5.83
N ALA A 105 12.73 11.52 -7.12
CA ALA A 105 11.61 10.79 -7.71
C ALA A 105 12.16 9.57 -8.48
N PRO A 106 12.50 8.49 -7.76
CA PRO A 106 13.15 7.33 -8.36
C PRO A 106 12.24 6.69 -9.40
N VAL A 107 12.86 6.20 -10.48
CA VAL A 107 12.12 5.50 -11.54
C VAL A 107 12.27 4.01 -11.31
N VAL A 108 11.13 3.35 -11.10
CA VAL A 108 11.06 1.89 -11.00
C VAL A 108 10.68 1.33 -12.36
N HIS A 109 11.56 0.50 -12.90
CA HIS A 109 11.24 -0.36 -14.03
C HIS A 109 10.63 -1.63 -13.47
N TYR A 110 9.46 -2.01 -13.98
CA TYR A 110 8.77 -3.22 -13.57
C TYR A 110 8.59 -4.14 -14.78
N ASP A 111 8.61 -5.44 -14.51
CA ASP A 111 8.36 -6.49 -15.49
C ASP A 111 7.62 -7.65 -14.79
N PHE A 112 6.35 -7.81 -15.13
CA PHE A 112 5.50 -8.91 -14.67
C PHE A 112 5.55 -10.03 -15.71
N ALA A 113 6.40 -11.03 -15.48
CA ALA A 113 6.81 -11.98 -16.52
C ALA A 113 5.67 -12.89 -17.02
N ASP A 114 4.75 -13.28 -16.13
CA ASP A 114 3.78 -14.34 -16.41
C ASP A 114 2.32 -13.87 -16.41
N ALA A 115 2.00 -12.80 -15.67
CA ALA A 115 0.62 -12.36 -15.45
C ALA A 115 0.56 -10.85 -15.16
N PRO A 116 -0.55 -10.16 -15.48
CA PRO A 116 -0.73 -8.78 -15.05
C PRO A 116 -0.61 -8.64 -13.53
N GLY A 117 0.10 -7.62 -13.09
CA GLY A 117 0.30 -7.27 -11.69
C GLY A 117 -0.34 -5.94 -11.28
N THR A 118 -0.20 -5.65 -9.99
CA THR A 118 -0.63 -4.40 -9.36
C THR A 118 0.57 -3.75 -8.67
N ILE A 119 0.74 -2.46 -8.88
CA ILE A 119 1.73 -1.64 -8.18
C ILE A 119 0.98 -0.61 -7.34
N VAL A 120 1.27 -0.60 -6.05
CA VAL A 120 0.63 0.28 -5.08
C VAL A 120 1.69 1.17 -4.44
N TYR A 121 1.51 2.47 -4.56
CA TYR A 121 2.36 3.46 -3.90
C TYR A 121 1.65 4.04 -2.67
N THR A 122 2.34 4.01 -1.54
CA THR A 122 1.91 4.63 -0.28
C THR A 122 2.93 5.68 0.17
N PRO A 123 2.57 6.97 0.17
CA PRO A 123 3.43 8.04 0.67
C PRO A 123 3.82 7.87 2.14
N ALA A 124 5.06 8.23 2.49
CA ALA A 124 5.54 8.23 3.88
C ALA A 124 4.86 9.28 4.77
N ASN A 125 4.26 10.32 4.18
CA ASN A 125 3.49 11.32 4.91
C ASN A 125 2.03 10.88 5.21
N GLY A 126 1.67 9.63 4.86
CA GLY A 126 0.30 9.14 5.00
C GLY A 126 -0.69 9.74 3.99
N GLY A 127 -0.19 10.37 2.94
CA GLY A 127 -1.00 10.88 1.83
C GLY A 127 -1.73 9.77 1.06
N LYS A 128 -2.54 10.18 0.07
CA LYS A 128 -3.41 9.27 -0.68
C LYS A 128 -2.61 8.19 -1.41
N ARG A 129 -3.00 6.93 -1.17
CA ARG A 129 -2.46 5.75 -1.87
C ARG A 129 -2.81 5.81 -3.35
N GLN A 130 -1.81 5.55 -4.20
CA GLN A 130 -1.99 5.41 -5.65
C GLN A 130 -1.91 3.94 -6.04
N ILE A 131 -2.75 3.51 -6.98
CA ILE A 131 -2.81 2.12 -7.43
C ILE A 131 -2.72 2.13 -8.95
N ARG A 132 -1.78 1.35 -9.49
CA ARG A 132 -1.66 1.06 -10.90
C ARG A 132 -1.93 -0.43 -11.12
N PHE A 133 -2.97 -0.71 -11.89
CA PHE A 133 -3.23 -2.05 -12.42
C PHE A 133 -2.56 -2.15 -13.79
N THR A 134 -1.84 -3.24 -14.02
CA THR A 134 -1.35 -3.58 -15.36
C THR A 134 -2.31 -4.55 -16.04
N SER A 135 -2.18 -4.66 -17.35
CA SER A 135 -2.86 -5.57 -18.25
C SER A 135 -1.84 -6.42 -18.99
N ALA A 136 -2.29 -7.34 -19.84
CA ALA A 136 -1.39 -8.15 -20.67
C ALA A 136 -0.53 -7.30 -21.64
N ALA A 137 -0.97 -6.10 -22.01
CA ALA A 137 -0.26 -5.24 -22.95
C ALA A 137 0.82 -4.35 -22.28
N ASP A 138 0.76 -4.15 -20.97
CA ASP A 138 1.64 -3.25 -20.21
C ASP A 138 2.22 -3.92 -18.96
N GLN A 139 2.48 -5.23 -19.07
CA GLN A 139 3.16 -6.04 -18.05
C GLN A 139 4.58 -5.54 -17.73
N ARG A 140 5.19 -4.82 -18.68
CA ARG A 140 6.49 -4.17 -18.51
C ARG A 140 6.36 -2.66 -18.72
N GLY A 141 7.06 -1.89 -17.88
CA GLY A 141 7.09 -0.44 -18.04
C GLY A 141 7.87 0.26 -16.95
N THR A 142 7.69 1.57 -16.88
CA THR A 142 8.31 2.43 -15.86
C THR A 142 7.26 3.14 -15.03
N LEU A 143 7.60 3.39 -13.78
CA LEU A 143 6.81 4.16 -12.84
C LEU A 143 7.73 5.11 -12.09
N ARG A 144 7.46 6.41 -12.23
CA ARG A 144 8.12 7.42 -11.41
C ARG A 144 7.44 7.45 -10.05
N LEU A 145 8.19 7.14 -8.99
CA LEU A 145 7.66 7.14 -7.64
C LEU A 145 7.62 8.58 -7.10
N PRO A 146 6.49 9.04 -6.53
CA PRO A 146 6.40 10.35 -5.90
C PRO A 146 7.03 10.31 -4.50
N GLN A 147 7.71 11.38 -4.07
CA GLN A 147 8.15 11.59 -2.68
C GLN A 147 8.87 10.36 -2.06
N HIS A 148 9.07 10.31 -0.75
CA HIS A 148 9.51 9.08 -0.08
C HIS A 148 8.31 8.25 0.36
N GLY A 149 8.46 6.93 0.42
CA GLY A 149 7.35 6.07 0.83
C GLY A 149 7.63 4.59 0.66
N TYR A 150 6.56 3.88 0.34
CA TYR A 150 6.56 2.44 0.15
C TYR A 150 5.93 2.10 -1.18
N VAL A 151 6.51 1.11 -1.86
CA VAL A 151 5.93 0.51 -3.05
C VAL A 151 5.61 -0.95 -2.76
N THR A 152 4.37 -1.35 -3.03
CA THR A 152 3.95 -2.74 -2.97
C THR A 152 3.71 -3.24 -4.37
N VAL A 153 4.30 -4.38 -4.68
CA VAL A 153 4.16 -5.07 -5.96
C VAL A 153 3.46 -6.39 -5.68
N SER A 154 2.37 -6.64 -6.40
CA SER A 154 1.47 -7.77 -6.18
C SER A 154 1.09 -8.40 -7.51
N GLU A 155 1.33 -9.69 -7.64
CA GLU A 155 0.93 -10.47 -8.81
C GLU A 155 0.89 -11.97 -8.47
N HIS A 156 0.43 -12.81 -9.40
CA HIS A 156 0.21 -14.25 -9.19
C HIS A 156 1.36 -15.16 -9.67
N GLY A 157 2.30 -14.66 -10.48
CA GLY A 157 3.44 -15.37 -11.10
C GLY A 157 4.82 -14.93 -10.59
N LYS A 158 5.68 -14.41 -11.49
CA LYS A 158 6.97 -13.76 -11.17
C LYS A 158 7.00 -12.29 -11.59
N TRP A 159 7.69 -11.48 -10.79
CA TRP A 159 8.00 -10.08 -11.11
C TRP A 159 9.49 -9.77 -11.00
N HIS A 160 9.93 -8.79 -11.79
CA HIS A 160 11.23 -8.14 -11.69
C HIS A 160 11.04 -6.64 -11.49
N LEU A 161 11.90 -6.05 -10.65
CA LEU A 161 11.97 -4.61 -10.42
C LEU A 161 13.41 -4.17 -10.53
N SER A 162 13.66 -3.03 -11.14
CA SER A 162 14.95 -2.34 -11.06
C SER A 162 14.73 -0.84 -10.85
N MET A 163 15.71 -0.18 -10.25
CA MET A 163 15.65 1.25 -9.97
C MET A 163 16.73 1.98 -10.77
N THR A 164 16.36 3.15 -11.28
CA THR A 164 17.26 4.13 -11.90
C THR A 164 17.02 5.50 -11.29
#